data_AF-A0A512UI05-F1
#
_entry.id   AF-A0A512UI05-F1
#
_cell.length_a   1.000
_cell.length_b   1.000
_cell.length_c   1.000
_cell.angle_alpha   90.00
_cell.angle_beta   90.00
_cell.angle_gamma   90.00
#
_symmetry.space_group_name_H-M   'P 1'
#
loop_
_entity.id
_entity.type
_entity.pdbx_description
1 polymer ?
#
loop_
_entity_poly.entity_id
_entity_poly.type
_entity_poly.pdbx_seq_one_letter_code
_entity_poly.pdbx_strand_id
1 'polypeptide(L)'
;MTDVFKDDTIAMFFNEDFSPENYVDALYSSLSGPTDRYSPQTLSKINTSTQDLLTHLDYNTNVLLHELEKKMDQLKKSSSTIGVSEYVSAEENTGAVNADTSRLQYYVDSLKNAVETLSSDVETVRREAATSIITEQHSDPANGDPIGSLISLKEVKASILKVYHVIQNARRKVGGSAEVAVSDEEFSAALSSLHESLRNRLREGTNDDRVEVTETVKELRSWVPMFQPFTRFGPVFVKFVVKLENEL
;
A
#
# COMPACT_ATOMS: atom_id res chain seq x y z
N MET A 1 -11.57 22.63 -35.20
CA MET A 1 -12.96 22.84 -34.79
C MET A 1 -13.81 22.39 -35.95
N THR A 2 -14.53 21.28 -35.76
CA THR A 2 -15.10 20.41 -36.79
C THR A 2 -16.38 20.99 -37.38
N ASP A 3 -16.54 20.83 -38.70
CA ASP A 3 -17.63 21.31 -39.57
C ASP A 3 -19.05 20.85 -39.18
N VAL A 4 -19.20 20.07 -38.10
CA VAL A 4 -20.48 19.51 -37.62
C VAL A 4 -21.42 20.61 -37.08
N PHE A 5 -20.88 21.77 -36.69
CA PHE A 5 -21.67 22.92 -36.22
C PHE A 5 -22.31 23.76 -37.33
N LYS A 6 -22.14 23.39 -38.62
CA LYS A 6 -22.78 24.10 -39.73
C LYS A 6 -24.17 23.57 -40.08
N ASP A 7 -24.53 22.39 -39.59
CA ASP A 7 -25.87 21.86 -39.79
C ASP A 7 -26.75 22.31 -38.61
N ASP A 8 -27.62 23.29 -38.88
CA ASP A 8 -28.58 23.82 -37.90
C ASP A 8 -29.45 22.70 -37.30
N THR A 9 -29.68 21.60 -38.03
CA THR A 9 -30.45 20.46 -37.53
C THR A 9 -29.70 19.62 -36.51
N ILE A 10 -28.37 19.56 -36.59
CA ILE A 10 -27.54 18.92 -35.58
C ILE A 10 -27.39 19.84 -34.36
N ALA A 11 -27.25 21.15 -34.61
CA ALA A 11 -27.03 22.15 -33.58
C ALA A 11 -28.17 22.23 -32.54
N MET A 12 -29.43 21.99 -32.95
CA MET A 12 -30.56 21.98 -32.01
C MET A 12 -30.46 20.89 -30.94
N PHE A 13 -29.82 19.74 -31.22
CA PHE A 13 -29.63 18.66 -30.24
C PHE A 13 -28.56 18.98 -29.17
N PHE A 14 -27.77 20.03 -29.38
CA PHE A 14 -26.76 20.51 -28.44
C PHE A 14 -27.25 21.67 -27.57
N ASN A 15 -28.49 22.12 -27.75
CA ASN A 15 -29.10 23.12 -26.87
C ASN A 15 -29.62 22.46 -25.59
N GLU A 16 -29.20 22.95 -24.42
CA GLU A 16 -29.63 22.43 -23.11
C GLU A 16 -31.15 22.58 -22.89
N ASP A 17 -31.77 23.57 -23.53
CA ASP A 17 -33.22 23.81 -23.46
C ASP A 17 -34.02 23.00 -24.51
N PHE A 18 -33.36 22.14 -25.30
CA PHE A 18 -34.04 21.36 -26.33
C PHE A 18 -34.91 20.25 -25.71
N SER A 19 -36.21 20.30 -26.00
CA SER A 19 -37.16 19.24 -25.66
C SER A 19 -37.62 18.51 -26.94
N PRO A 20 -37.30 17.21 -27.09
CA PRO A 20 -37.72 16.42 -28.25
C PRO A 20 -39.24 16.38 -28.43
N GLU A 21 -39.99 16.30 -27.33
CA GLU A 21 -41.45 16.25 -27.35
C GLU A 21 -42.05 17.55 -27.92
N ASN A 22 -41.57 18.70 -27.45
CA ASN A 22 -42.01 20.01 -27.93
C ASN A 22 -41.65 20.25 -29.41
N TYR A 23 -40.50 19.73 -29.85
CA TYR A 23 -40.07 19.83 -31.25
C TYR A 23 -41.00 19.04 -32.17
N VAL A 24 -41.32 17.80 -31.81
CA VAL A 24 -42.24 16.95 -32.58
C VAL A 24 -43.64 17.55 -32.64
N ASP A 25 -44.15 18.05 -31.51
CA ASP A 25 -45.46 18.70 -31.46
C ASP A 25 -45.52 19.98 -32.31
N ALA A 26 -44.48 20.81 -32.28
CA ALA A 26 -44.37 22.00 -33.13
C ALA A 26 -44.25 21.62 -34.62
N LEU A 27 -43.50 20.56 -34.94
CA LEU A 27 -43.36 20.05 -36.31
C LEU A 27 -44.72 19.57 -36.85
N TYR A 28 -45.41 18.69 -36.12
CA TYR A 28 -46.76 18.25 -36.50
C TYR A 28 -47.74 19.43 -36.60
N SER A 29 -47.68 20.40 -35.70
CA SER A 29 -48.52 21.60 -35.76
C SER A 29 -48.24 22.45 -37.00
N SER A 30 -46.99 22.55 -37.42
CA SER A 30 -46.59 23.31 -38.61
C SER A 30 -46.98 22.63 -39.93
N LEU A 31 -46.94 21.30 -39.98
CA LEU A 31 -47.34 20.54 -41.18
C LEU A 31 -48.85 20.34 -41.30
N SER A 32 -49.58 20.29 -40.17
CA SER A 32 -51.01 19.97 -40.17
C SER A 32 -51.91 21.14 -40.56
N GLY A 33 -51.42 22.39 -40.44
CA GLY A 33 -52.20 23.61 -40.72
C GLY A 33 -53.46 23.78 -39.85
N PRO A 34 -54.14 24.94 -39.93
CA PRO A 34 -55.36 25.20 -39.16
C PRO A 34 -56.62 24.53 -39.74
N THR A 35 -56.60 24.10 -41.00
CA THR A 35 -57.76 23.53 -41.70
C THR A 35 -57.39 22.21 -42.39
N ASP A 36 -58.14 21.17 -42.02
CA ASP A 36 -58.15 19.81 -42.60
C ASP A 36 -56.91 18.92 -42.33
N ARG A 37 -56.69 18.66 -41.03
CA ARG A 37 -55.58 17.85 -40.47
C ARG A 37 -55.54 16.40 -40.96
N TYR A 38 -56.66 15.88 -41.49
CA TYR A 38 -56.80 14.50 -41.91
C TYR A 38 -57.05 14.34 -43.42
N SER A 39 -56.82 15.40 -44.20
CA SER A 39 -56.89 15.27 -45.65
C SER A 39 -55.79 14.30 -46.15
N PRO A 40 -56.07 13.45 -47.15
CA PRO A 40 -55.08 12.51 -47.67
C PRO A 40 -53.84 13.20 -48.24
N GLN A 41 -53.97 14.46 -48.69
CA GLN A 41 -52.86 15.27 -49.19
C GLN A 41 -51.96 15.76 -48.05
N THR A 42 -52.55 16.20 -46.93
CA THR A 42 -51.81 16.62 -45.73
C THR A 42 -51.10 15.42 -45.10
N LEU A 43 -51.77 14.27 -45.01
CA LEU A 43 -51.17 13.03 -44.50
C LEU A 43 -50.00 12.54 -45.37
N SER A 44 -50.13 12.64 -46.69
CA SER A 44 -49.02 12.30 -47.59
C SER A 44 -47.83 13.23 -47.38
N LYS A 45 -48.04 14.54 -47.21
CA LYS A 45 -46.97 15.52 -46.95
C LYS A 45 -46.30 15.27 -45.60
N ILE A 46 -47.08 15.01 -44.55
CA ILE A 46 -46.56 14.65 -43.22
C ILE A 46 -45.71 13.39 -43.31
N ASN A 47 -46.21 12.35 -43.99
CA ASN A 47 -45.48 11.11 -44.14
C ASN A 47 -44.14 11.31 -44.87
N THR A 48 -44.15 11.99 -46.03
CA THR A 48 -42.91 12.27 -46.78
C THR A 48 -41.92 13.10 -45.96
N SER A 49 -42.39 14.14 -45.26
CA SER A 49 -41.52 14.98 -44.43
C SER A 49 -41.01 14.27 -43.19
N THR A 50 -41.78 13.34 -42.62
CA THR A 50 -41.35 12.52 -41.48
C THR A 50 -40.29 11.51 -41.91
N GLN A 51 -40.43 10.91 -43.10
CA GLN A 51 -39.43 10.01 -43.65
C GLN A 51 -38.12 10.73 -44.00
N ASP A 52 -38.23 11.94 -44.56
CA ASP A 52 -37.07 12.80 -44.83
C ASP A 52 -36.35 13.19 -43.52
N LEU A 53 -37.11 13.64 -42.51
CA LEU A 53 -36.58 13.94 -41.18
C LEU A 53 -35.91 12.71 -40.55
N LEU A 54 -36.53 11.54 -40.62
CA LEU A 54 -35.95 10.30 -40.07
C LEU A 54 -34.62 9.97 -40.75
N THR A 55 -34.55 10.13 -42.07
CA THR A 55 -33.31 9.91 -42.84
C THR A 55 -32.20 10.88 -42.41
N HIS A 56 -32.56 12.15 -42.19
CA HIS A 56 -31.62 13.16 -41.66
C HIS A 56 -31.19 12.86 -40.22
N LEU A 57 -32.09 12.40 -39.35
CA LEU A 57 -31.75 11.99 -37.98
C LEU A 57 -30.85 10.76 -37.95
N ASP A 58 -31.10 9.78 -38.81
CA ASP A 58 -30.26 8.60 -38.96
C ASP A 58 -28.85 9.00 -39.43
N TYR A 59 -28.75 9.90 -40.41
CA TYR A 59 -27.47 10.44 -40.85
C TYR A 59 -26.74 11.16 -39.70
N ASN A 60 -27.43 12.07 -39.01
CA ASN A 60 -26.87 12.85 -37.90
C ASN A 60 -26.42 11.96 -36.74
N THR A 61 -27.19 10.92 -36.42
CA THR A 61 -26.85 9.93 -35.39
C THR A 61 -25.57 9.18 -35.76
N ASN A 62 -25.44 8.77 -37.03
CA ASN A 62 -24.22 8.11 -37.51
C ASN A 62 -23.00 9.05 -37.48
N VAL A 63 -23.17 10.32 -37.85
CA VAL A 63 -22.10 11.34 -37.78
C VAL A 63 -21.67 11.56 -36.33
N LEU A 64 -22.62 11.70 -35.40
CA LEU A 64 -22.35 11.85 -33.97
C LEU A 64 -21.66 10.62 -33.39
N LEU A 65 -22.09 9.42 -33.77
CA LEU A 65 -21.47 8.17 -33.35
C LEU A 65 -20.03 8.08 -33.84
N HIS A 66 -19.77 8.45 -35.09
CA HIS A 66 -18.41 8.42 -35.64
C HIS A 66 -17.50 9.48 -35.00
N GLU A 67 -18.00 10.68 -34.71
CA GLU A 67 -17.22 11.69 -33.99
C GLU A 67 -17.01 11.26 -32.52
N LEU A 68 -17.97 10.60 -31.88
CA LEU A 68 -17.81 10.01 -30.54
C LEU A 68 -16.74 8.91 -30.55
N GLU A 69 -16.78 8.00 -31.52
CA GLU A 69 -15.78 6.95 -31.72
C GLU A 69 -14.38 7.56 -31.88
N LYS A 70 -14.25 8.56 -32.74
CA LYS A 70 -13.00 9.31 -32.94
C LYS A 70 -12.54 10.02 -31.67
N LYS A 71 -13.45 10.59 -30.88
CA LYS A 71 -13.13 11.22 -29.59
C LYS A 71 -12.72 10.18 -28.55
N MET A 72 -13.33 9.00 -28.57
CA MET A 72 -12.96 7.87 -27.72
C MET A 72 -11.59 7.32 -28.11
N ASP A 73 -11.27 7.25 -29.39
CA ASP A 73 -9.95 6.88 -29.89
C ASP A 73 -8.89 7.94 -29.55
N GLN A 74 -9.23 9.23 -29.63
CA GLN A 74 -8.37 10.31 -29.14
C GLN A 74 -8.14 10.19 -27.63
N LEU A 75 -9.19 9.87 -26.86
CA LEU A 75 -9.08 9.65 -25.43
C LEU A 75 -8.18 8.44 -25.14
N LYS A 76 -8.38 7.33 -25.83
CA LYS A 76 -7.55 6.12 -25.74
C LYS A 76 -6.09 6.41 -26.09
N LYS A 77 -5.83 7.20 -27.14
CA LYS A 77 -4.48 7.62 -27.55
C LYS A 77 -3.83 8.60 -26.55
N SER A 78 -4.62 9.51 -25.97
CA SER A 78 -4.14 10.41 -24.91
C SER A 78 -3.87 9.64 -23.61
N SER A 79 -4.69 8.63 -23.31
CA SER A 79 -4.50 7.69 -22.20
C SER A 79 -3.29 6.79 -22.43
N SER A 80 -2.99 6.39 -23.67
CA SER A 80 -1.77 5.66 -24.02
C SER A 80 -0.51 6.53 -24.04
N THR A 81 -0.64 7.85 -23.85
CA THR A 81 0.52 8.74 -23.62
C THR A 81 0.98 8.67 -22.15
N ILE A 82 0.16 8.10 -21.25
CA ILE A 82 0.66 7.50 -20.00
C ILE A 82 1.18 6.09 -20.35
N GLY A 83 2.29 6.06 -21.09
CA GLY A 83 3.06 4.86 -21.39
C GLY A 83 2.73 4.16 -22.72
N VAL A 84 3.68 4.27 -23.67
CA VAL A 84 3.93 3.28 -24.73
C VAL A 84 2.93 3.27 -25.91
N SER A 85 2.98 4.23 -26.84
CA SER A 85 2.36 4.04 -28.17
C SER A 85 2.83 4.99 -29.28
N GLU A 86 4.13 5.08 -29.56
CA GLU A 86 4.59 5.69 -30.83
C GLU A 86 5.62 4.84 -31.60
N TYR A 87 5.87 3.60 -31.17
CA TYR A 87 6.71 2.66 -31.94
C TYR A 87 5.94 1.47 -32.53
N VAL A 88 4.64 1.31 -32.24
CA VAL A 88 3.89 0.09 -32.60
C VAL A 88 3.26 0.14 -34.00
N SER A 89 3.30 1.26 -34.72
CA SER A 89 2.72 1.32 -36.07
C SER A 89 3.70 1.14 -37.23
N ALA A 90 4.99 0.90 -36.95
CA ALA A 90 6.02 0.74 -38.01
C ALA A 90 6.62 -0.67 -38.13
N GLU A 91 6.27 -1.62 -37.26
CA GLU A 91 6.93 -2.94 -37.20
C GLU A 91 6.01 -4.12 -37.54
N GLU A 92 5.16 -3.97 -38.56
CA GLU A 92 4.44 -5.12 -39.12
C GLU A 92 5.35 -6.05 -39.97
N ASN A 93 6.69 -5.88 -39.95
CA ASN A 93 7.57 -6.61 -40.87
C ASN A 93 8.80 -7.32 -40.29
N THR A 94 8.99 -7.43 -38.98
CA THR A 94 10.05 -8.29 -38.43
C THR A 94 9.60 -8.97 -37.16
N GLY A 95 9.15 -10.23 -37.29
CA GLY A 95 8.81 -11.07 -36.16
C GLY A 95 10.02 -11.33 -35.27
N ALA A 96 10.03 -10.74 -34.07
CA ALA A 96 10.69 -11.26 -32.86
C ALA A 96 10.68 -10.25 -31.66
N VAL A 97 9.55 -9.65 -31.26
CA VAL A 97 9.52 -8.84 -29.99
C VAL A 97 8.19 -8.93 -29.21
N ASN A 98 7.45 -10.04 -29.29
CA ASN A 98 6.19 -10.22 -28.55
C ASN A 98 6.35 -10.91 -27.17
N ALA A 99 7.57 -11.16 -26.70
CA ALA A 99 7.79 -11.92 -25.45
C ALA A 99 7.85 -11.02 -24.19
N ASP A 100 8.35 -9.79 -24.31
CA ASP A 100 8.66 -8.97 -23.12
C ASP A 100 7.51 -8.08 -22.66
N THR A 101 6.60 -7.67 -23.56
CA THR A 101 5.36 -6.96 -23.21
C THR A 101 4.36 -7.87 -22.49
N SER A 102 4.29 -9.14 -22.89
CA SER A 102 3.55 -10.21 -22.19
C SER A 102 4.10 -10.45 -20.77
N ARG A 103 5.43 -10.46 -20.62
CA ARG A 103 6.07 -10.59 -19.30
C ARG A 103 5.82 -9.38 -18.41
N LEU A 104 5.90 -8.17 -18.93
CA LEU A 104 5.60 -6.97 -18.16
C LEU A 104 4.12 -6.93 -17.75
N GLN A 105 3.21 -7.31 -18.65
CA GLN A 105 1.79 -7.48 -18.34
C GLN A 105 1.60 -8.48 -17.19
N TYR A 106 2.28 -9.63 -17.25
CA TYR A 106 2.27 -10.62 -16.17
C TYR A 106 2.78 -10.06 -14.84
N TYR A 107 3.85 -9.25 -14.86
CA TYR A 107 4.36 -8.62 -13.64
C TYR A 107 3.41 -7.56 -13.08
N VAL A 108 2.72 -6.80 -13.94
CA VAL A 108 1.71 -5.82 -13.52
C VAL A 108 0.47 -6.52 -12.95
N ASP A 109 0.01 -7.59 -13.57
CA ASP A 109 -1.12 -8.37 -13.07
C ASP A 109 -0.77 -9.10 -11.77
N SER A 110 0.47 -9.60 -11.64
CA SER A 110 1.00 -10.16 -10.40
C SER A 110 1.10 -9.10 -9.29
N LEU A 111 1.55 -7.88 -9.61
CA LEU A 111 1.61 -6.77 -8.66
C LEU A 111 0.21 -6.33 -8.22
N LYS A 112 -0.75 -6.26 -9.14
CA LYS A 112 -2.15 -5.98 -8.84
C LYS A 112 -2.72 -7.00 -7.86
N ASN A 113 -2.52 -8.29 -8.14
CA ASN A 113 -2.95 -9.37 -7.24
C ASN A 113 -2.27 -9.29 -5.86
N ALA A 114 -0.98 -8.93 -5.82
CA ALA A 114 -0.25 -8.76 -4.56
C ALA A 114 -0.79 -7.57 -3.74
N VAL A 115 -1.16 -6.47 -4.39
CA VAL A 115 -1.76 -5.29 -3.75
C VAL A 115 -3.17 -5.60 -3.24
N GLU A 116 -3.99 -6.31 -4.02
CA GLU A 116 -5.31 -6.75 -3.59
C GLU A 116 -5.23 -7.72 -2.39
N THR A 117 -4.27 -8.66 -2.43
CA THR A 117 -3.98 -9.57 -1.31
C THR A 117 -3.55 -8.79 -0.07
N LEU A 118 -2.61 -7.85 -0.21
CA LEU A 118 -2.16 -7.01 0.90
C LEU A 118 -3.30 -6.17 1.48
N SER A 119 -4.18 -5.63 0.64
CA SER A 119 -5.36 -4.88 1.09
C SER A 119 -6.28 -5.76 1.93
N SER A 120 -6.55 -6.99 1.47
CA SER A 120 -7.33 -7.98 2.22
C SER A 120 -6.65 -8.40 3.52
N ASP A 121 -5.33 -8.57 3.52
CA ASP A 121 -4.55 -8.91 4.72
C ASP A 121 -4.59 -7.76 5.73
N VAL A 122 -4.47 -6.51 5.28
CA VAL A 122 -4.61 -5.32 6.14
C VAL A 122 -6.01 -5.25 6.76
N GLU A 123 -7.06 -5.53 5.98
CA GLU A 123 -8.43 -5.59 6.52
C GLU A 123 -8.61 -6.74 7.52
N THR A 124 -7.96 -7.87 7.29
CA THR A 124 -8.01 -9.04 8.18
C THR A 124 -7.27 -8.75 9.48
N VAL A 125 -6.05 -8.21 9.42
CA VAL A 125 -5.29 -7.75 10.60
C VAL A 125 -6.06 -6.67 11.35
N ARG A 126 -6.72 -5.75 10.65
CA ARG A 126 -7.57 -4.73 11.28
C ARG A 126 -8.76 -5.37 12.01
N ARG A 127 -9.41 -6.38 11.42
CA ARG A 127 -10.49 -7.14 12.06
C ARG A 127 -9.99 -7.95 13.25
N GLU A 128 -8.85 -8.62 13.15
CA GLU A 128 -8.25 -9.39 14.25
C GLU A 128 -7.81 -8.49 15.40
N ALA A 129 -7.23 -7.32 15.12
CA ALA A 129 -6.90 -6.31 16.13
C ALA A 129 -8.16 -5.78 16.83
N ALA A 130 -9.23 -5.51 16.08
CA ALA A 130 -10.52 -5.11 16.65
C ALA A 130 -11.18 -6.23 17.47
N THR A 131 -11.05 -7.49 17.04
CA THR A 131 -11.62 -8.66 17.72
C THR A 131 -10.84 -9.01 18.99
N SER A 132 -9.51 -8.81 19.00
CA SER A 132 -8.69 -8.96 20.21
C SER A 132 -9.09 -7.95 21.30
N ILE A 133 -9.51 -6.75 20.92
CA ILE A 133 -10.03 -5.73 21.85
C ILE A 133 -11.41 -6.13 22.42
N ILE A 134 -12.23 -6.84 21.65
CA ILE A 134 -13.59 -7.23 22.05
C ILE A 134 -13.60 -8.58 22.80
N THR A 135 -12.65 -9.48 22.53
CA THR A 135 -12.60 -10.81 23.15
C THR A 135 -12.05 -10.75 24.58
N GLU A 136 -11.29 -9.72 24.94
CA GLU A 136 -10.92 -9.45 26.34
C GLU A 136 -12.05 -8.84 27.19
N GLN A 137 -13.19 -8.45 26.61
CA GLN A 137 -14.30 -7.83 27.36
C GLN A 137 -15.24 -8.83 28.07
N HIS A 138 -15.08 -10.15 27.90
CA HIS A 138 -16.02 -11.14 28.45
C HIS A 138 -15.43 -12.15 29.46
N SER A 139 -14.23 -11.91 29.97
CA SER A 139 -13.70 -12.73 31.08
C SER A 139 -13.03 -11.83 32.14
N ASP A 140 -13.64 -11.80 33.33
CA ASP A 140 -13.18 -11.24 34.60
C ASP A 140 -13.35 -9.72 34.88
N PRO A 141 -14.13 -9.32 35.92
CA PRO A 141 -14.37 -7.93 36.30
C PRO A 141 -13.32 -7.36 37.27
N ALA A 142 -12.07 -7.86 37.24
CA ALA A 142 -11.01 -7.40 38.13
C ALA A 142 -9.65 -7.37 37.44
N ASN A 143 -9.16 -6.14 37.20
CA ASN A 143 -7.77 -5.79 36.87
C ASN A 143 -7.33 -5.93 35.41
N GLY A 144 -7.26 -4.79 34.75
CA GLY A 144 -6.46 -4.58 33.56
C GLY A 144 -6.62 -3.17 33.06
N ASP A 145 -6.35 -2.16 33.91
CA ASP A 145 -6.41 -0.75 33.52
C ASP A 145 -5.59 -0.57 32.23
N PRO A 146 -6.19 -0.26 31.07
CA PRO A 146 -5.47 -0.13 29.81
C PRO A 146 -4.40 0.97 29.88
N ILE A 147 -4.55 1.89 30.84
CA ILE A 147 -3.55 2.89 31.20
C ILE A 147 -2.33 2.24 31.88
N GLY A 148 -2.55 1.25 32.74
CA GLY A 148 -1.49 0.44 33.37
C GLY A 148 -0.71 -0.37 32.35
N SER A 149 -1.38 -0.97 31.36
CA SER A 149 -0.73 -1.65 30.23
C SER A 149 0.03 -0.67 29.32
N LEU A 150 -0.44 0.57 29.17
CA LEU A 150 0.29 1.59 28.40
C LEU A 150 1.51 2.13 29.17
N ILE A 151 1.42 2.22 30.50
CA ILE A 151 2.53 2.59 31.39
C ILE A 151 3.60 1.50 31.36
N SER A 152 3.22 0.23 31.49
CA SER A 152 4.15 -0.89 31.39
C SER A 152 4.77 -0.98 29.99
N LEU A 153 4.01 -0.71 28.91
CA LEU A 153 4.56 -0.65 27.55
C LEU A 153 5.55 0.51 27.38
N LYS A 154 5.30 1.66 28.00
CA LYS A 154 6.25 2.79 28.01
C LYS A 154 7.53 2.45 28.76
N GLU A 155 7.43 1.71 29.86
CA GLU A 155 8.56 1.23 30.64
C GLU A 155 9.36 0.15 29.91
N VAL A 156 8.67 -0.76 29.21
CA VAL A 156 9.27 -1.75 28.31
C VAL A 156 9.99 -1.05 27.16
N LYS A 157 9.39 -0.02 26.53
CA LYS A 157 10.04 0.78 25.48
C LYS A 157 11.31 1.47 26.01
N ALA A 158 11.25 2.05 27.21
CA ALA A 158 12.42 2.67 27.83
C ALA A 158 13.51 1.64 28.12
N SER A 159 13.14 0.44 28.56
CA SER A 159 14.06 -0.68 28.80
C SER A 159 14.68 -1.19 27.50
N ILE A 160 13.90 -1.36 26.44
CA ILE A 160 14.40 -1.75 25.11
C ILE A 160 15.38 -0.70 24.57
N LEU A 161 15.09 0.59 24.76
CA LEU A 161 16.02 1.65 24.35
C LEU A 161 17.33 1.62 25.13
N LYS A 162 17.29 1.33 26.44
CA LYS A 162 18.50 1.13 27.24
C LYS A 162 19.30 -0.07 26.72
N VAL A 163 18.65 -1.19 26.45
CA VAL A 163 19.28 -2.40 25.88
C VAL A 163 19.87 -2.12 24.50
N TYR A 164 19.15 -1.40 23.63
CA TYR A 164 19.65 -0.96 22.34
C TYR A 164 20.91 -0.12 22.50
N HIS A 165 20.94 0.79 23.46
CA HIS A 165 22.11 1.64 23.72
C HIS A 165 23.29 0.84 24.28
N VAL A 166 23.05 -0.14 25.14
CA VAL A 166 24.08 -1.06 25.64
C VAL A 166 24.63 -1.92 24.51
N ILE A 167 23.78 -2.47 23.64
CA ILE A 167 24.19 -3.27 22.47
C ILE A 167 24.95 -2.39 21.46
N GLN A 168 24.52 -1.14 21.24
CA GLN A 168 25.19 -0.22 20.34
C GLN A 168 26.56 0.20 20.89
N ASN A 169 26.67 0.41 22.20
CA ASN A 169 27.94 0.69 22.87
C ASN A 169 28.85 -0.54 22.90
N ALA A 170 28.29 -1.73 23.10
CA ALA A 170 29.02 -3.00 22.97
C ALA A 170 29.53 -3.20 21.54
N ARG A 171 28.71 -2.95 20.52
CA ARG A 171 29.11 -2.99 19.10
C ARG A 171 30.16 -1.94 18.76
N ARG A 172 30.14 -0.77 19.38
CA ARG A 172 31.18 0.26 19.19
C ARG A 172 32.50 -0.11 19.87
N LYS A 173 32.46 -0.82 21.01
CA LYS A 173 33.64 -1.29 21.73
C LYS A 173 34.22 -2.60 21.16
N VAL A 174 33.38 -3.48 20.62
CA VAL A 174 33.76 -4.67 19.86
C VAL A 174 33.90 -4.24 18.40
N GLY A 175 35.01 -3.59 18.06
CA GLY A 175 35.29 -3.18 16.68
C GLY A 175 35.25 -4.39 15.75
N GLY A 176 34.20 -4.53 14.94
CA GLY A 176 34.07 -5.69 14.07
C GLY A 176 32.85 -5.63 13.15
N SER A 177 33.11 -5.90 11.88
CA SER A 177 32.18 -5.87 10.74
C SER A 177 30.96 -6.78 10.93
N ALA A 178 29.88 -6.46 10.23
CA ALA A 178 28.52 -6.95 10.44
C ALA A 178 28.24 -8.44 10.10
N GLU A 179 29.23 -9.32 10.07
CA GLU A 179 29.03 -10.73 9.64
C GLU A 179 29.93 -11.75 10.37
N VAL A 180 29.97 -11.75 11.71
CA VAL A 180 30.54 -12.90 12.44
C VAL A 180 29.49 -13.41 13.41
N ALA A 181 28.88 -14.55 13.06
CA ALA A 181 28.12 -15.33 14.00
C ALA A 181 29.07 -15.77 15.11
N VAL A 182 28.97 -15.15 16.28
CA VAL A 182 29.80 -15.46 17.45
C VAL A 182 29.50 -16.90 17.87
N SER A 183 30.51 -17.76 17.86
CA SER A 183 30.34 -19.15 18.30
C SER A 183 30.20 -19.23 19.82
N ASP A 184 29.62 -20.34 20.31
CA ASP A 184 29.49 -20.62 21.74
C ASP A 184 30.89 -20.62 22.44
N GLU A 185 31.95 -21.05 21.73
CA GLU A 185 33.32 -21.01 22.23
C GLU A 185 33.90 -19.60 22.34
N GLU A 186 33.67 -18.74 21.34
CA GLU A 186 34.14 -17.36 21.34
C GLU A 186 33.50 -16.54 22.45
N PHE A 187 32.19 -16.73 22.68
CA PHE A 187 31.49 -16.10 23.79
C PHE A 187 32.02 -16.56 25.15
N SER A 188 32.26 -17.87 25.32
CA SER A 188 32.85 -18.41 26.55
C SER A 188 34.29 -17.92 26.77
N ALA A 189 35.08 -17.77 25.70
CA ALA A 189 36.45 -17.24 25.76
C ALA A 189 36.46 -15.76 26.14
N ALA A 190 35.56 -14.95 25.56
CA ALA A 190 35.40 -13.55 25.91
C ALA A 190 34.97 -13.35 27.37
N LEU A 191 34.04 -14.18 27.86
CA LEU A 191 33.64 -14.17 29.28
C LEU A 191 34.79 -14.61 30.20
N SER A 192 35.60 -15.58 29.79
CA SER A 192 36.75 -16.01 30.59
C SER A 192 37.85 -14.94 30.65
N SER A 193 38.09 -14.24 29.54
CA SER A 193 39.00 -13.09 29.49
C SER A 193 38.49 -11.92 30.32
N LEU A 194 37.18 -11.65 30.27
CA LEU A 194 36.55 -10.64 31.13
C LEU A 194 36.65 -11.02 32.61
N HIS A 195 36.44 -12.29 32.95
CA HIS A 195 36.62 -12.82 34.31
C HIS A 195 38.06 -12.59 34.80
N GLU A 196 39.05 -12.94 33.98
CA GLU A 196 40.46 -12.76 34.31
C GLU A 196 40.84 -11.27 34.44
N SER A 197 40.30 -10.41 33.57
CA SER A 197 40.49 -8.97 33.66
C SER A 197 39.88 -8.36 34.93
N LEU A 198 38.66 -8.77 35.29
CA LEU A 198 37.99 -8.32 36.52
C LEU A 198 38.69 -8.86 37.77
N ARG A 199 39.16 -10.12 37.73
CA ARG A 199 39.95 -10.72 38.82
C ARG A 199 41.29 -10.03 39.01
N ASN A 200 41.97 -9.67 37.92
CA ASN A 200 43.23 -8.92 37.99
C ASN A 200 42.98 -7.50 38.53
N ARG A 201 41.90 -6.82 38.11
CA ARG A 201 41.48 -5.54 38.69
C ARG A 201 41.12 -5.64 40.18
N LEU A 202 40.51 -6.74 40.62
CA LEU A 202 40.19 -6.94 42.04
C LEU A 202 41.44 -7.23 42.90
N ARG A 203 42.49 -7.82 42.31
CA ARG A 203 43.77 -8.15 42.97
C ARG A 203 44.78 -7.00 42.96
N GLU A 204 44.86 -6.24 41.87
CA GLU A 204 45.88 -5.21 41.65
C GLU A 204 45.33 -3.77 41.75
N GLY A 205 44.01 -3.62 41.82
CA GLY A 205 43.32 -2.32 41.81
C GLY A 205 43.24 -1.61 43.17
N THR A 206 43.02 -0.31 43.09
CA THR A 206 42.78 0.60 44.21
C THR A 206 41.42 0.34 44.85
N ASN A 207 41.17 0.80 46.09
CA ASN A 207 39.86 0.61 46.74
C ASN A 207 38.67 1.16 45.93
N ASP A 208 38.90 2.18 45.11
CA ASP A 208 37.89 2.74 44.20
C ASP A 208 37.55 1.78 43.04
N ASP A 209 38.57 1.15 42.45
CA ASP A 209 38.40 0.12 41.41
C ASP A 209 37.64 -1.09 41.95
N ARG A 210 37.84 -1.44 43.24
CA ARG A 210 37.10 -2.53 43.88
C ARG A 210 35.62 -2.19 44.04
N VAL A 211 35.28 -0.93 44.33
CA VAL A 211 33.89 -0.46 44.38
C VAL A 211 33.26 -0.49 42.98
N GLU A 212 33.97 0.00 41.96
CA GLU A 212 33.49 -0.05 40.56
C GLU A 212 33.30 -1.50 40.07
N VAL A 213 34.19 -2.42 40.45
CA VAL A 213 34.06 -3.86 40.15
C VAL A 213 32.84 -4.46 40.88
N THR A 214 32.57 -4.08 42.13
CA THR A 214 31.36 -4.56 42.84
C THR A 214 30.06 -4.06 42.20
N GLU A 215 30.06 -2.83 41.67
CA GLU A 215 28.90 -2.23 41.02
C GLU A 215 28.66 -2.84 39.64
N THR A 216 29.73 -3.03 38.85
CA THR A 216 29.64 -3.72 37.57
C THR A 216 29.19 -5.18 37.74
N VAL A 217 29.64 -5.91 38.77
CA VAL A 217 29.14 -7.27 39.03
C VAL A 217 27.65 -7.28 39.38
N LYS A 218 27.15 -6.30 40.15
CA LYS A 218 25.70 -6.15 40.39
C LYS A 218 24.93 -5.85 39.10
N GLU A 219 25.49 -5.04 38.21
CA GLU A 219 24.89 -4.76 36.91
C GLU A 219 24.87 -6.02 36.02
N LEU A 220 25.96 -6.79 35.96
CA LEU A 220 26.00 -8.06 35.21
C LEU A 220 25.03 -9.10 35.79
N ARG A 221 24.82 -9.12 37.12
CA ARG A 221 23.78 -9.95 37.74
C ARG A 221 22.38 -9.55 37.29
N SER A 222 22.11 -8.25 37.14
CA SER A 222 20.82 -7.75 36.66
C SER A 222 20.51 -8.18 35.21
N TRP A 223 21.53 -8.58 34.44
CA TRP A 223 21.36 -9.07 33.07
C TRP A 223 21.08 -10.57 32.99
N VAL A 224 21.21 -11.33 34.08
CA VAL A 224 20.91 -12.78 34.11
C VAL A 224 19.53 -13.13 33.54
N PRO A 225 18.43 -12.43 33.89
CA PRO A 225 17.10 -12.69 33.31
C PRO A 225 17.04 -12.47 31.79
N MET A 226 17.89 -11.60 31.24
CA MET A 226 17.97 -11.36 29.79
C MET A 226 18.61 -12.53 29.04
N PHE A 227 19.50 -13.26 29.70
CA PHE A 227 20.19 -14.41 29.10
C PHE A 227 19.45 -15.75 29.32
N GLN A 228 18.46 -15.81 30.22
CA GLN A 228 17.64 -17.02 30.45
C GLN A 228 16.95 -17.62 29.21
N PRO A 229 16.36 -16.85 28.28
CA PRO A 229 15.71 -17.43 27.10
C PRO A 229 16.69 -18.02 26.09
N PHE A 230 18.00 -17.73 26.19
CA PHE A 230 19.01 -18.28 25.30
C PHE A 230 19.55 -19.61 25.85
N THR A 231 19.06 -20.72 25.30
CA THR A 231 19.38 -22.08 25.78
C THR A 231 20.87 -22.44 25.76
N ARG A 232 21.65 -21.83 24.86
CA ARG A 232 23.10 -22.06 24.72
C ARG A 232 23.95 -21.07 25.51
N PHE A 233 23.60 -19.78 25.46
CA PHE A 233 24.38 -18.70 26.09
C PHE A 233 24.00 -18.43 27.55
N GLY A 234 22.75 -18.70 27.93
CA GLY A 234 22.21 -18.49 29.27
C GLY A 234 22.95 -19.28 30.36
N PRO A 235 23.13 -20.60 30.23
CA PRO A 235 23.84 -21.40 31.22
C PRO A 235 25.31 -20.99 31.39
N VAL A 236 25.98 -20.55 30.30
CA VAL A 236 27.38 -20.11 30.32
C VAL A 236 27.50 -18.77 31.04
N PHE A 237 26.61 -17.82 30.76
CA PHE A 237 26.58 -16.51 31.42
C PHE A 237 26.24 -16.61 32.91
N VAL A 238 25.25 -17.44 33.28
CA VAL A 238 24.90 -17.67 34.69
C VAL A 238 26.06 -18.28 35.46
N LYS A 239 26.78 -19.26 34.89
CA LYS A 239 27.99 -19.83 35.51
C LYS A 239 29.10 -18.80 35.68
N PHE A 240 29.25 -17.88 34.73
CA PHE A 240 30.22 -16.79 34.82
C PHE A 240 29.86 -15.79 35.94
N VAL A 241 28.60 -15.37 36.04
CA VAL A 241 28.12 -14.47 37.11
C VAL A 241 28.29 -15.11 38.49
N VAL A 242 27.92 -16.39 38.64
CA VAL A 242 28.10 -17.12 39.91
C VAL A 242 29.58 -17.28 40.26
N LYS A 243 30.47 -17.49 39.29
CA LYS A 243 31.93 -17.54 39.53
C LYS A 243 32.47 -16.18 40.00
N LEU A 244 32.02 -15.08 39.39
CA LEU A 244 32.40 -13.73 39.80
C LEU A 244 31.89 -13.34 41.18
N GLU A 245 30.66 -13.74 41.53
CA GLU A 245 30.11 -13.51 42.87
C GLU A 245 30.84 -14.28 43.97
N ASN A 246 31.38 -15.46 43.65
CA ASN A 246 32.16 -16.26 44.60
C ASN A 246 33.61 -15.75 44.76
N GLU A 247 34.11 -14.91 43.84
CA GLU A 247 35.46 -14.33 43.90
C GLU A 247 35.50 -12.90 44.50
N LEU A 248 34.33 -12.33 44.77
CA LEU A 248 34.11 -11.03 45.43
C LEU A 248 34.13 -11.14 46.96
#